data_AF-C5CZV3-F1
#
_entry.id   AF-C5CZV3-F1
#
_cell.length_a   1.000
_cell.length_b   1.000
_cell.length_c   1.000
_cell.angle_alpha   90.00
_cell.angle_beta   90.00
_cell.angle_gamma   90.00
#
_symmetry.space_group_name_H-M   'P 1'
#
loop_
_entity.id
_entity.type
_entity.pdbx_description
1 polymer ?
#
loop_
_entity_poly.entity_id
_entity_poly.type
_entity_poly.pdbx_seq_one_letter_code
_entity_poly.pdbx_strand_id
1 'polypeptide(L)'
;MRLSLASSLEATPPGCATSSALARWYAEQPAVRRLWAIRAVDEPMLRVIVLLEPSPDGDEISPAWMAHGSRWARDLRERLADAVQLERIDGPLPEEFEIDGEGAVLSALCWRDSTVLEA
;
A
#
# COMPACT_ATOMS: atom_id res chain seq x y z
N MET A 1 0.85 -13.34 -6.93
CA MET A 1 -0.18 -13.48 -5.87
C MET A 1 -1.43 -12.68 -6.26
N ARG A 2 -2.64 -13.14 -5.93
CA ARG A 2 -3.88 -12.37 -6.14
C ARG A 2 -4.18 -11.48 -4.93
N LEU A 3 -4.29 -10.16 -5.15
CA LEU A 3 -4.75 -9.20 -4.16
C LEU A 3 -6.21 -8.85 -4.43
N SER A 4 -7.02 -8.85 -3.38
CA SER A 4 -8.42 -8.44 -3.46
C SER A 4 -8.60 -7.05 -2.86
N LEU A 5 -9.37 -6.19 -3.56
CA LEU A 5 -9.79 -4.88 -3.07
C LEU A 5 -10.74 -4.99 -1.86
N ALA A 6 -11.48 -6.09 -1.73
CA ALA A 6 -12.42 -6.34 -0.64
C ALA A 6 -11.79 -6.98 0.61
N SER A 7 -10.50 -7.37 0.57
CA SER A 7 -9.86 -8.06 1.70
C SER A 7 -9.59 -7.12 2.86
N SER A 8 -10.64 -6.90 3.66
CA SER A 8 -10.63 -6.32 5.00
C SER A 8 -10.50 -7.40 6.10
N LEU A 9 -10.56 -8.68 5.75
CA LEU A 9 -10.31 -9.82 6.64
C LEU A 9 -9.25 -10.69 5.95
N GLU A 10 -8.08 -10.98 6.51
CA GLU A 10 -7.85 -11.48 7.86
C GLU A 10 -6.81 -10.62 8.60
N ALA A 11 -7.31 -9.73 9.45
CA ALA A 11 -6.53 -9.18 10.54
C ALA A 11 -6.26 -10.31 11.56
N THR A 12 -5.11 -10.97 11.45
CA THR A 12 -4.54 -11.70 12.58
C THR A 12 -4.17 -10.67 13.66
N PRO A 13 -4.67 -10.78 14.92
CA PRO A 13 -4.51 -9.72 15.92
C PRO A 13 -3.13 -9.77 16.61
N PRO A 14 -2.79 -8.78 17.47
CA PRO A 14 -2.20 -7.48 17.16
C PRO A 14 -0.70 -7.44 17.56
N GLY A 15 0.12 -6.59 16.94
CA GLY A 15 1.40 -6.20 17.57
C GLY A 15 2.69 -6.37 16.77
N CYS A 16 2.63 -6.63 15.46
CA CYS A 16 3.81 -6.41 14.64
C CYS A 16 4.00 -4.89 14.52
N ALA A 17 5.03 -4.34 15.17
CA ALA A 17 5.35 -2.91 15.17
C ALA A 17 5.28 -2.28 13.76
N THR A 18 5.58 -3.08 12.75
CA THR A 18 5.45 -2.77 11.32
C THR A 18 4.04 -2.35 10.92
N SER A 19 3.00 -3.10 11.31
CA SER A 19 1.61 -2.79 10.93
C SER A 19 1.13 -1.48 11.56
N SER A 20 1.49 -1.23 12.83
CA SER A 20 1.17 0.04 13.50
C SER A 20 1.92 1.24 12.89
N ALA A 21 3.20 1.05 12.55
CA ALA A 21 3.99 2.07 11.87
C ALA A 21 3.45 2.38 10.46
N LEU A 22 3.03 1.36 9.71
CA LEU A 22 2.38 1.51 8.41
C LEU A 22 1.04 2.24 8.52
N ALA A 23 0.21 1.88 9.51
CA ALA A 23 -1.07 2.54 9.76
C ALA A 23 -0.89 4.03 10.09
N ARG A 24 0.10 4.37 10.92
CA ARG A 24 0.42 5.76 11.24
C ARG A 24 0.96 6.52 10.05
N TRP A 25 1.85 5.90 9.27
CA TRP A 25 2.36 6.50 8.04
C TRP A 25 1.24 6.77 7.03
N TYR A 26 0.36 5.80 6.81
CA TYR A 26 -0.80 5.92 5.91
C TYR A 26 -1.73 7.04 6.37
N ALA A 27 -1.97 7.19 7.68
CA ALA A 27 -2.75 8.31 8.22
C ALA A 27 -2.14 9.69 7.92
N GLU A 28 -0.83 9.80 7.74
CA GLU A 28 -0.16 11.07 7.45
C GLU A 28 -0.12 11.41 5.94
N GLN A 29 -0.39 10.45 5.05
CA GLN A 29 -0.30 10.65 3.59
C GLN A 29 -1.70 10.71 2.95
N PRO A 30 -2.39 11.86 2.91
CA PRO A 30 -3.76 11.97 2.39
C PRO A 30 -3.88 11.59 0.91
N ALA A 31 -2.81 11.73 0.14
CA ALA A 31 -2.78 11.32 -1.27
C ALA A 31 -2.83 9.80 -1.48
N VAL A 32 -2.56 9.01 -0.44
CA VAL A 32 -2.60 7.55 -0.50
C VAL A 32 -4.00 7.06 -0.13
N ARG A 33 -4.66 6.45 -1.12
CA ARG A 33 -6.00 5.91 -1.04
C ARG A 33 -6.02 4.50 -0.46
N ARG A 34 -5.09 3.63 -0.88
CA ARG A 34 -4.88 2.30 -0.28
C ARG A 34 -3.40 1.97 -0.13
N LEU A 35 -3.09 1.08 0.79
CA LEU A 35 -1.75 0.54 1.00
C LEU A 35 -1.82 -0.98 1.22
N TRP A 36 -0.90 -1.70 0.60
CA TRP A 36 -0.61 -3.11 0.89
C TRP A 36 0.85 -3.26 1.26
N ALA A 37 1.13 -4.01 2.32
CA ALA A 37 2.48 -4.39 2.71
C ALA A 37 2.61 -5.90 2.55
N ILE A 38 3.55 -6.32 1.73
CA ILE A 38 3.79 -7.70 1.34
C ILE A 38 5.24 -8.03 1.67
N ARG A 39 5.44 -9.13 2.38
CA ARG A 39 6.77 -9.71 2.52
C ARG A 39 6.89 -10.86 1.53
N ALA A 40 7.80 -10.71 0.57
CA ALA A 40 8.13 -11.76 -0.38
C ALA A 40 8.72 -12.97 0.36
N VAL A 41 8.52 -14.17 -0.20
CA VAL A 41 9.08 -15.40 0.37
C VAL A 41 10.59 -15.46 0.12
N ASP A 42 11.02 -15.04 -1.07
CA ASP A 42 12.40 -15.16 -1.54
C ASP A 42 13.25 -13.90 -1.29
N GLU A 43 12.62 -12.78 -0.92
CA GLU A 43 13.32 -11.53 -0.65
C GLU A 43 13.10 -11.04 0.78
N PRO A 44 14.17 -10.65 1.51
CA PRO A 44 14.02 -10.12 2.86
C PRO A 44 13.34 -8.74 2.90
N MET A 45 13.17 -8.10 1.73
CA MET A 45 12.65 -6.75 1.59
C MET A 45 11.12 -6.70 1.71
N LEU A 46 10.62 -5.70 2.42
CA LEU A 46 9.18 -5.42 2.49
C LEU A 46 8.74 -4.63 1.25
N ARG A 47 7.87 -5.21 0.43
CA ARG A 47 7.18 -4.47 -0.64
C ARG A 47 5.99 -3.74 -0.06
N VAL A 48 5.97 -2.42 -0.21
CA VAL A 48 4.84 -1.58 0.13
C VAL A 48 4.26 -1.03 -1.17
N ILE A 49 3.04 -1.42 -1.46
CA ILE A 49 2.34 -1.04 -2.67
C ILE A 49 1.27 -0.03 -2.28
N VAL A 50 1.21 1.11 -2.97
CA VAL A 50 0.22 2.15 -2.72
C VAL A 50 -0.64 2.43 -3.94
N LEU A 51 -1.93 2.62 -3.68
CA LEU A 51 -2.86 3.21 -4.64
C LEU A 51 -3.06 4.66 -4.22
N LEU A 52 -2.89 5.58 -5.16
CA LEU A 52 -3.10 7.01 -4.91
C LEU A 52 -4.52 7.43 -5.25
N GLU A 53 -4.92 8.58 -4.72
CA GLU A 53 -6.12 9.27 -5.20
C GLU A 53 -5.98 9.52 -6.72
N PRO A 54 -7.03 9.21 -7.51
CA PRO A 54 -6.99 9.46 -8.94
C PRO A 54 -6.79 10.96 -9.20
N SER A 55 -5.88 11.27 -10.13
CA SER A 55 -5.70 12.66 -10.55
C SER A 55 -6.97 13.15 -11.24
N PRO A 56 -7.49 14.35 -10.92
CA PRO A 56 -8.65 14.92 -11.62
C PRO A 56 -8.40 15.10 -13.12
N ASP A 57 -7.13 15.24 -13.51
CA ASP A 57 -6.68 15.41 -14.89
C ASP A 57 -6.53 14.09 -15.66
N GLY A 58 -6.71 12.93 -15.00
CA GLY A 58 -6.57 11.62 -15.64
C GLY A 58 -5.12 11.25 -16.02
N ASP A 59 -4.14 11.99 -15.51
CA ASP A 59 -2.73 11.79 -15.86
C ASP A 59 -2.20 10.45 -15.31
N GLU A 60 -1.53 9.69 -16.18
CA GLU A 60 -0.94 8.39 -15.87
C GLU A 60 0.15 8.49 -14.80
N ILE A 61 0.72 9.69 -14.57
CA ILE A 61 1.74 9.92 -13.55
C ILE A 61 1.19 10.91 -12.51
N SER A 62 0.67 10.37 -11.39
CA SER A 62 0.09 11.15 -10.31
C SER A 62 1.11 12.16 -9.76
N PRO A 63 0.83 13.47 -9.75
CA PRO A 63 1.78 14.49 -9.31
C PRO A 63 2.23 14.29 -7.85
N ALA A 64 1.35 13.73 -7.01
CA ALA A 64 1.68 13.35 -5.64
C ALA A 64 2.79 12.29 -5.57
N TRP A 65 2.79 11.30 -6.49
CA TRP A 65 3.85 10.30 -6.56
C TRP A 65 5.19 10.93 -6.96
N MET A 66 5.20 11.79 -7.98
CA MET A 66 6.44 12.44 -8.41
C MET A 66 7.02 13.35 -7.32
N ALA A 67 6.16 14.08 -6.62
CA ALA A 67 6.58 15.01 -5.59
C ALA A 67 7.05 14.30 -4.31
N HIS A 68 6.47 13.14 -3.98
CA HIS A 68 6.63 12.56 -2.66
C HIS A 68 7.11 11.10 -2.63
N GLY A 69 7.07 10.35 -3.73
CA GLY A 69 7.37 8.92 -3.77
C GLY A 69 8.73 8.55 -3.18
N SER A 70 9.79 9.26 -3.57
CA SER A 70 11.14 9.04 -3.01
C SER A 70 11.22 9.36 -1.52
N ARG A 71 10.50 10.40 -1.07
CA ARG A 71 10.45 10.77 0.35
C ARG A 71 9.67 9.73 1.16
N TRP A 72 8.54 9.29 0.64
CA TRP A 72 7.69 8.25 1.21
C TRP A 72 8.43 6.94 1.41
N ALA A 73 9.18 6.50 0.39
CA ALA A 73 10.02 5.31 0.49
C ALA A 73 11.06 5.45 1.61
N ARG A 74 11.71 6.62 1.72
CA ARG A 74 12.68 6.89 2.78
C ARG A 74 12.02 6.90 4.17
N ASP A 75 10.92 7.62 4.33
CA ASP A 75 10.14 7.70 5.58
C ASP A 75 9.73 6.29 6.06
N LEU A 76 9.30 5.41 5.15
CA LEU A 76 8.95 4.03 5.48
C LEU A 76 10.18 3.21 5.92
N ARG A 77 11.31 3.33 5.22
CA ARG A 77 12.56 2.66 5.63
C ARG A 77 13.03 3.10 7.01
N GLU A 78 12.95 4.40 7.30
CA GLU A 78 13.34 4.96 8.60
C GLU A 78 12.41 4.48 9.73
N ARG A 79 11.10 4.41 9.48
CA ARG A 79 10.11 3.99 10.50
C ARG A 79 10.10 2.50 10.77
N LEU A 80 10.33 1.70 9.73
CA LEU A 80 10.31 0.24 9.81
C LEU A 80 11.67 -0.35 10.13
N ALA A 81 12.74 0.45 10.05
CA ALA A 81 14.14 0.01 10.18
C ALA A 81 14.46 -1.21 9.29
N ASP A 82 13.79 -1.29 8.13
CA ASP A 82 13.83 -2.43 7.22
C ASP A 82 14.07 -1.94 5.79
N ALA A 83 14.53 -2.84 4.92
CA ALA A 83 14.55 -2.59 3.50
C ALA A 83 13.10 -2.56 3.01
N VAL A 84 12.67 -1.40 2.51
CA VAL A 84 11.33 -1.20 1.97
C VAL A 84 11.45 -0.77 0.51
N GLN A 85 10.72 -1.47 -0.35
CA GLN A 85 10.47 -1.06 -1.73
C GLN A 85 9.06 -0.51 -1.82
N LEU A 86 8.96 0.78 -2.15
CA LEU A 86 7.68 1.43 -2.36
C LEU A 86 7.32 1.39 -3.84
N GLU A 87 6.15 0.84 -4.15
CA GLU A 87 5.59 0.78 -5.49
C GLU A 87 4.24 1.49 -5.55
N ARG A 88 3.95 2.05 -6.71
CA ARG A 88 2.65 2.63 -7.03
C ARG A 88 1.91 1.69 -7.97
N ILE A 89 0.62 1.51 -7.74
CA ILE A 89 -0.29 0.99 -8.75
C ILE A 89 -1.19 2.10 -9.25
N ASP A 90 -1.38 2.14 -10.58
CA ASP A 90 -2.28 3.04 -11.28
C ASP A 90 -3.68 2.46 -11.40
N GLY A 91 -4.68 3.33 -11.25
CA GLY A 91 -6.09 2.95 -11.35
C GLY A 91 -6.73 3.28 -12.71
N PRO A 92 -7.94 2.76 -12.98
CA PRO A 92 -8.78 1.98 -12.07
C PRO A 92 -8.40 0.50 -12.02
N LEU A 93 -8.26 -0.05 -10.82
CA LEU A 93 -8.00 -1.48 -10.63
C LEU A 93 -9.30 -2.27 -10.60
N PRO A 94 -9.33 -3.49 -11.16
CA PRO A 94 -10.41 -4.44 -10.94
C PRO A 94 -10.49 -4.84 -9.45
N GLU A 95 -11.65 -5.37 -9.03
CA GLU A 95 -11.91 -5.85 -7.66
C GLU A 95 -10.87 -6.86 -7.15
N GLU A 96 -10.27 -7.61 -8.06
CA GLU A 96 -9.15 -8.49 -7.80
C GLU A 96 -8.09 -8.26 -8.87
N PHE A 97 -6.84 -8.06 -8.46
CA PHE A 97 -5.73 -7.88 -9.38
C PHE A 97 -4.56 -8.78 -8.99
N GLU A 98 -3.81 -9.20 -10.01
CA GLU A 98 -2.60 -9.98 -9.81
C GLU A 98 -1.42 -9.03 -9.62
N ILE A 99 -0.64 -9.28 -8.58
CA ILE A 99 0.69 -8.71 -8.43
C ILE A 99 1.72 -9.80 -8.68
N ASP A 100 2.74 -9.42 -9.43
CA ASP A 100 3.88 -10.28 -9.70
C ASP A 100 4.63 -10.58 -8.39
N GLY A 101 4.87 -11.85 -8.09
CA GLY A 101 5.56 -12.30 -6.87
C GLY A 101 4.76 -13.24 -5.95
N GLU A 102 5.50 -14.11 -5.26
CA GLU A 102 5.03 -14.95 -4.15
C GLU A 102 5.37 -14.28 -2.81
N GLY A 103 4.39 -14.14 -1.92
CA GLY A 103 4.56 -13.42 -0.66
C GLY A 103 3.33 -13.51 0.25
N ALA A 104 3.49 -13.06 1.48
CA ALA A 104 2.41 -12.93 2.44
C ALA A 104 2.06 -11.45 2.64
N VAL A 105 0.78 -11.11 2.58
CA VAL A 105 0.29 -9.78 2.93
C VAL A 105 0.38 -9.63 4.45
N LEU A 106 1.22 -8.71 4.91
CA LEU A 106 1.35 -8.36 6.32
C LEU A 106 0.30 -7.35 6.76
N SER A 107 -0.12 -6.46 5.87
CA SER A 107 -1.13 -5.43 6.15
C SER A 107 -1.77 -4.92 4.87
N ALA A 108 -3.08 -4.69 4.92
CA ALA A 108 -3.84 -4.02 3.87
C ALA A 108 -4.67 -2.90 4.53
N LEU A 109 -4.42 -1.65 4.12
CA LEU A 109 -5.08 -0.46 4.66
C LEU A 109 -5.87 0.22 3.55
N CYS A 110 -7.17 0.36 3.76
CA CYS A 110 -8.08 0.91 2.76
C CYS A 110 -9.18 1.80 3.37
N TRP A 111 -9.06 2.23 4.64
CA TRP A 111 -10.13 2.99 5.31
C TRP A 111 -10.46 4.35 4.67
N ARG A 112 -9.59 4.86 3.78
CA ARG A 112 -9.85 6.10 3.02
C ARG A 112 -10.56 5.86 1.70
N ASP A 113 -10.59 4.61 1.27
CA ASP A 113 -11.18 4.24 0.02
C ASP A 113 -12.70 4.09 0.19
N SER A 114 -13.43 5.13 -0.19
CA SER A 114 -14.88 5.14 -0.14
C SER A 114 -15.54 4.14 -1.09
N THR A 115 -14.81 3.56 -2.05
CA THR A 115 -15.34 2.53 -2.95
C THR A 115 -15.36 1.14 -2.31
N VAL A 116 -14.72 0.95 -1.15
CA VAL A 116 -14.84 -0.28 -0.35
C VAL A 116 -16.21 -0.40 0.32
N LEU A 117 -16.95 0.70 0.47
CA LEU A 117 -18.26 0.70 1.15
C LEU A 117 -19.43 0.30 0.23
N GLU A 118 -19.20 0.19 -1.08
CA GLU A 118 -20.21 -0.20 -2.08
C GLU A 118 -20.04 -1.68 -2.47
N ALA A 119 -20.11 -2.60 -1.49
CA ALA A 119 -20.14 -4.04 -1.70
C ALA A 119 -21.34 -4.67 -0.98
#